data_AF-A0A9P3UTX2-F1
#
_entry.id   AF-A0A9P3UTX2-F1
#
_cell.length_a   1.000
_cell.length_b   1.000
_cell.length_c   1.000
_cell.angle_alpha   90.00
_cell.angle_beta   90.00
_cell.angle_gamma   90.00
#
_symmetry.space_group_name_H-M   'P 1'
#
loop_
_entity.id
_entity.type
_entity.pdbx_description
1 polymer ?
#
loop_
_entity_poly.entity_id
_entity_poly.type
_entity_poly.pdbx_seq_one_letter_code
_entity_poly.pdbx_strand_id
1 'polypeptide(L)'
;MADTSHLPPEVLYALRTGKLPPHLLEAHPDVVTEVEESPDDPDADDFRRKYQAMVNEAIEDWLDDNPGNGGQIPTDERLRIEEYCERQIQHQWRMFIRKRDGLDRENDDEGYEL
;
A
#
# COMPACT_ATOMS: atom_id res chain seq x y z
N MET A 1 14.85 28.60 19.68
CA MET A 1 13.84 27.73 20.32
C MET A 1 12.53 28.05 19.64
N ALA A 2 11.85 27.05 19.04
CA ALA A 2 10.54 27.31 18.42
C ALA A 2 9.54 27.65 19.53
N ASP A 3 8.88 28.80 19.41
CA ASP A 3 7.84 29.19 20.36
C ASP A 3 6.57 28.41 20.04
N THR A 4 6.30 27.39 20.84
CA THR A 4 5.15 26.50 20.67
C THR A 4 3.96 26.94 21.52
N SER A 5 4.04 28.11 22.17
CA SER A 5 3.02 28.61 23.10
C SER A 5 1.71 28.99 22.41
N HIS A 6 1.76 29.25 21.10
CA HIS A 6 0.61 29.56 20.26
C HIS A 6 -0.01 28.33 19.59
N LEU A 7 0.60 27.15 19.73
CA LEU A 7 0.09 25.96 19.08
C LEU A 7 -1.09 25.38 19.84
N PRO A 8 -2.15 24.97 19.13
CA PRO A 8 -3.26 24.28 19.74
C PRO A 8 -2.77 22.97 20.41
N PRO A 9 -3.36 22.56 21.54
CA PRO A 9 -2.88 21.46 22.36
C PRO A 9 -2.79 20.12 21.61
N GLU A 10 -3.58 19.95 20.55
CA GLU A 10 -3.59 18.80 19.65
C GLU A 10 -2.29 18.69 18.86
N VAL A 11 -1.78 19.82 18.37
CA VAL A 11 -0.51 19.88 17.62
C VAL A 11 0.66 19.62 18.56
N LEU A 12 0.60 20.13 19.79
CA LEU A 12 1.60 19.84 20.82
C LEU A 12 1.64 18.35 21.18
N TYR A 13 0.48 17.71 21.27
CA TYR A 13 0.37 16.27 21.53
C TYR A 13 0.98 15.45 20.39
N ALA A 14 0.68 15.80 19.14
CA ALA A 14 1.24 15.12 17.96
C ALA A 14 2.76 15.29 17.86
N LEU A 15 3.27 16.51 18.08
CA LEU A 15 4.71 16.78 18.08
C LEU A 15 5.44 16.05 19.22
N ARG A 16 4.80 15.90 20.38
CA ARG A 16 5.39 15.26 21.56
C ARG A 16 5.38 13.74 21.49
N THR A 17 4.36 13.14 20.87
CA THR A 17 4.11 11.69 20.95
C THR A 17 4.22 10.98 19.60
N GLY A 18 4.24 11.74 18.50
CA GLY A 18 4.15 11.22 17.14
C GLY A 18 2.78 10.63 16.79
N LYS A 19 1.74 10.85 17.63
CA LYS A 19 0.40 10.26 17.48
C LYS A 19 -0.68 11.34 17.53
N LEU A 20 -1.78 11.14 16.81
CA LEU A 20 -2.93 12.02 16.89
C LEU A 20 -3.67 11.84 18.24
N PRO A 21 -4.20 12.93 18.83
CA PRO A 21 -5.00 12.87 20.04
C PRO A 21 -6.25 11.98 19.91
N PRO A 22 -6.62 11.23 20.96
CA PRO A 22 -7.73 10.27 20.91
C PRO A 22 -9.09 10.92 20.62
N HIS A 23 -9.34 12.16 21.05
CA HIS A 23 -10.60 12.86 20.77
C HIS A 23 -10.78 13.25 19.29
N LEU A 24 -9.70 13.30 18.49
CA LEU A 24 -9.79 13.44 17.04
C LEU A 24 -10.09 12.11 16.34
N LEU A 25 -9.72 10.98 16.97
CA LEU A 25 -10.13 9.65 16.51
C LEU A 25 -11.61 9.38 16.85
N GLU A 26 -12.10 9.91 17.98
CA GLU A 26 -13.50 9.74 18.41
C GLU A 26 -14.50 10.57 17.58
N ALA A 27 -14.07 11.68 16.95
CA ALA A 27 -14.90 12.48 16.05
C ALA A 27 -15.18 11.78 14.70
N HIS A 28 -14.44 10.72 14.39
CA HIS A 28 -14.64 9.84 13.23
C HIS A 28 -14.65 8.38 13.71
N PRO A 29 -15.78 7.87 14.23
CA PRO A 29 -15.84 6.53 14.82
C PRO A 29 -15.69 5.37 13.82
N ASP A 30 -15.42 5.63 12.53
CA ASP A 30 -15.24 4.61 11.49
C ASP A 30 -13.80 4.11 11.31
N VAL A 31 -12.84 4.49 12.16
CA VAL A 31 -11.50 3.87 12.12
C VAL A 31 -11.48 2.58 12.95
N VAL A 32 -12.37 1.66 12.59
CA VAL A 32 -12.19 0.22 12.83
C VAL A 32 -11.81 -0.40 11.48
N THR A 33 -10.50 -0.48 11.21
CA THR A 33 -9.89 -1.52 10.35
C THR A 33 -10.72 -2.04 9.18
N GLU A 34 -11.08 -1.18 8.25
CA GLU A 34 -11.12 -1.48 6.82
C GLU A 34 -10.53 -0.24 6.15
N VAL A 35 -9.64 -0.46 5.18
CA VAL A 35 -9.14 0.63 4.32
C VAL A 35 -10.39 1.30 3.76
N GLU A 36 -10.73 2.50 4.26
CA GLU A 36 -11.82 3.29 3.69
C GLU A 36 -11.50 3.43 2.20
N GLU A 37 -12.29 2.70 1.44
CA GLU A 37 -12.35 2.70 0.00
C GLU A 37 -12.61 4.14 -0.40
N SER A 38 -11.54 4.88 -0.71
CA SER A 38 -11.68 6.11 -1.49
C SER A 38 -12.34 5.66 -2.80
N PRO A 39 -13.62 5.98 -3.02
CA PRO A 39 -14.24 5.66 -4.29
C PRO A 39 -13.59 6.56 -5.34
N ASP A 40 -13.45 6.05 -6.56
CA ASP A 40 -13.08 6.78 -7.79
C ASP A 40 -11.67 6.60 -8.38
N ASP A 41 -10.83 5.65 -7.93
CA ASP A 41 -9.72 5.18 -8.78
C ASP A 41 -9.98 3.73 -9.24
N PRO A 42 -10.62 3.52 -10.41
CA PRO A 42 -10.89 2.17 -10.92
C PRO A 42 -9.60 1.37 -11.14
N ASP A 43 -8.46 2.04 -11.33
CA ASP A 43 -7.17 1.38 -11.43
C ASP A 43 -6.77 0.78 -10.06
N ALA A 44 -7.10 1.44 -8.95
CA ALA A 44 -6.80 0.91 -7.61
C ALA A 44 -7.57 -0.38 -7.31
N ASP A 45 -8.83 -0.48 -7.74
CA ASP A 45 -9.63 -1.70 -7.61
C ASP A 45 -9.07 -2.87 -8.40
N ASP A 46 -8.61 -2.62 -9.63
CA ASP A 46 -8.01 -3.64 -10.46
C ASP A 46 -6.71 -4.18 -9.83
N PHE A 47 -5.90 -3.31 -9.22
CA PHE A 47 -4.70 -3.73 -8.52
C PHE A 47 -5.00 -4.48 -7.21
N ARG A 48 -6.08 -4.14 -6.49
CA ARG A 48 -6.56 -4.92 -5.34
C ARG A 48 -6.96 -6.34 -5.74
N ARG A 49 -7.76 -6.49 -6.80
CA ARG A 49 -8.15 -7.80 -7.34
C ARG A 49 -6.93 -8.60 -7.80
N LYS A 50 -5.98 -7.94 -8.47
CA LYS A 50 -4.74 -8.55 -8.92
C LYS A 50 -3.88 -9.05 -7.75
N TYR A 51 -3.78 -8.28 -6.67
CA TYR A 51 -3.10 -8.71 -5.45
C TYR A 51 -3.71 -9.99 -4.87
N GLN A 52 -5.05 -10.02 -4.71
CA GLN A 52 -5.74 -11.20 -4.18
C GLN A 52 -5.53 -12.43 -5.07
N ALA A 53 -5.59 -12.27 -6.40
CA ALA A 53 -5.33 -13.34 -7.34
C ALA A 53 -3.90 -13.89 -7.21
N MET A 54 -2.90 -13.02 -7.13
CA MET A 54 -1.50 -13.43 -6.94
C MET A 54 -1.27 -14.17 -5.62
N VAL A 55 -1.89 -13.71 -4.53
CA VAL A 55 -1.77 -14.37 -3.22
C VAL A 55 -2.40 -15.76 -3.29
N ASN A 56 -3.60 -15.90 -3.87
CA ASN A 56 -4.26 -17.19 -4.01
C ASN A 56 -3.45 -18.16 -4.88
N GLU A 57 -2.93 -17.68 -6.02
CA GLU A 57 -2.08 -18.49 -6.91
C GLU A 57 -0.82 -18.98 -6.20
N ALA A 58 -0.13 -18.10 -5.46
CA ALA A 58 1.07 -18.47 -4.71
C ALA A 58 0.76 -19.42 -3.54
N ILE A 59 -0.42 -19.30 -2.92
CA ILE A 59 -0.91 -20.22 -1.90
C ILE A 59 -1.18 -21.61 -2.50
N GLU A 60 -1.82 -21.66 -3.67
CA GLU A 60 -2.10 -22.91 -4.39
C GLU A 60 -0.80 -23.60 -4.82
N ASP A 61 0.14 -22.86 -5.42
CA ASP A 61 1.46 -23.37 -5.83
C ASP A 61 2.23 -23.95 -4.64
N TRP A 62 2.23 -23.23 -3.51
CA TRP A 62 2.89 -23.73 -2.29
C TRP A 62 2.24 -25.01 -1.75
N LEU A 63 0.91 -25.11 -1.79
CA LEU A 63 0.18 -26.31 -1.34
C LEU A 63 0.43 -27.51 -2.24
N ASP A 64 0.55 -27.30 -3.56
CA ASP A 64 0.89 -28.33 -4.53
C ASP A 64 2.32 -28.85 -4.31
N ASP A 65 3.26 -27.97 -3.98
CA ASP A 65 4.63 -28.34 -3.60
C ASP A 65 4.72 -29.02 -2.22
N ASN A 66 3.72 -28.80 -1.35
CA ASN A 66 3.69 -29.31 0.03
C ASN A 66 2.41 -30.12 0.32
N PRO A 67 2.16 -31.24 -0.40
CA PRO A 67 0.92 -32.01 -0.28
C PRO A 67 0.75 -32.67 1.10
N GLY A 68 1.82 -32.78 1.89
CA GLY A 68 1.81 -33.35 3.23
C GLY A 68 1.21 -32.44 4.30
N ASN A 69 0.97 -31.16 3.99
CA ASN A 69 0.51 -30.16 4.96
C ASN A 69 -1.02 -30.09 5.11
N GLY A 70 -1.75 -31.04 4.52
CA GLY A 70 -3.20 -31.19 4.74
C GLY A 70 -4.05 -30.01 4.26
N GLY A 71 -3.56 -29.25 3.27
CA GLY A 71 -4.26 -28.05 2.79
C GLY A 71 -4.09 -26.83 3.71
N GLN A 72 -3.19 -26.88 4.69
CA GLN A 72 -2.92 -25.76 5.59
C GLN A 72 -1.54 -25.18 5.36
N ILE A 73 -1.48 -23.85 5.22
CA ILE A 73 -0.22 -23.11 5.11
C ILE A 73 0.22 -22.64 6.50
N PRO A 74 1.49 -22.86 6.89
CA PRO A 74 2.05 -22.28 8.12
C PRO A 74 1.97 -20.75 8.09
N THR A 75 1.67 -20.12 9.22
CA THR A 75 1.52 -18.66 9.31
C THR A 75 2.73 -17.90 8.77
N ASP A 76 3.94 -18.37 9.08
CA ASP A 76 5.18 -17.74 8.62
C ASP A 76 5.33 -17.77 7.09
N GLU A 77 4.86 -18.85 6.46
CA GLU A 77 4.96 -19.02 5.02
C GLU A 77 3.88 -18.24 4.28
N ARG A 78 2.67 -18.20 4.86
CA ARG A 78 1.61 -17.31 4.40
C ARG A 78 2.06 -15.85 4.43
N LEU A 79 2.70 -15.42 5.54
CA LEU A 79 3.22 -14.06 5.68
C LEU A 79 4.26 -13.76 4.59
N ARG A 80 5.17 -14.70 4.29
CA ARG A 80 6.16 -14.54 3.22
C ARG A 80 5.53 -14.39 1.84
N ILE A 81 4.50 -15.19 1.55
CA ILE A 81 3.75 -15.10 0.30
C ILE A 81 3.07 -13.73 0.18
N GLU A 82 2.38 -13.30 1.24
CA GLU A 82 1.72 -11.99 1.30
C GLU A 82 2.73 -10.84 1.13
N GLU A 83 3.86 -10.85 1.85
CA GLU A 83 4.94 -9.85 1.72
C GLU A 83 5.59 -9.83 0.32
N TYR A 84 5.70 -10.99 -0.32
CA TYR A 84 6.20 -11.09 -1.69
C TYR A 84 5.21 -10.45 -2.66
N CYS A 85 3.94 -10.84 -2.60
CA CYS A 85 2.87 -10.32 -3.44
C CYS A 85 2.66 -8.82 -3.23
N GLU A 86 2.78 -8.34 -1.99
CA GLU A 86 2.68 -6.90 -1.66
C GLU A 86 3.79 -6.10 -2.33
N ARG A 87 5.05 -6.55 -2.24
CA ARG A 87 6.17 -5.87 -2.90
C ARG A 87 6.00 -5.83 -4.42
N GLN A 88 5.50 -6.93 -5.01
CA GLN A 88 5.23 -7.01 -6.44
C GLN A 88 4.14 -6.04 -6.87
N ILE A 89 2.99 -6.02 -6.18
CA ILE A 89 1.88 -5.14 -6.55
C ILE A 89 2.24 -3.66 -6.35
N GLN A 90 2.97 -3.32 -5.29
CA GLN A 90 3.46 -1.96 -5.06
C GLN A 90 4.46 -1.52 -6.13
N HIS A 91 5.33 -2.42 -6.61
CA HIS A 91 6.24 -2.10 -7.72
C HIS A 91 5.46 -1.84 -9.01
N GLN A 92 4.50 -2.72 -9.34
CA GLN A 92 3.67 -2.56 -10.54
C GLN A 92 2.84 -1.28 -10.48
N TRP A 93 2.28 -0.94 -9.32
CA TRP A 93 1.55 0.31 -9.12
C TRP A 93 2.43 1.53 -9.36
N ARG A 94 3.65 1.55 -8.80
CA ARG A 94 4.60 2.64 -9.04
C ARG A 94 4.94 2.82 -10.52
N MET A 95 5.14 1.72 -11.24
CA MET A 95 5.39 1.77 -12.69
C MET A 95 4.15 2.25 -13.47
N PHE A 96 2.96 1.79 -13.07
CA PHE A 96 1.69 2.21 -13.66
C PHE A 96 1.47 3.72 -13.51
N ILE A 97 1.63 4.26 -12.30
CA ILE A 97 1.50 5.70 -12.03
C ILE A 97 2.52 6.51 -12.83
N ARG A 98 3.80 6.09 -12.87
CA ARG A 98 4.82 6.77 -13.70
C ARG A 98 4.44 6.84 -15.17
N LYS A 99 3.93 5.73 -15.72
CA LYS A 99 3.49 5.64 -17.11
C LYS A 99 2.24 6.50 -17.36
N ARG A 100 1.28 6.49 -16.42
CA ARG A 100 0.05 7.29 -16.47
C ARG A 100 0.36 8.79 -16.46
N ASP A 101 1.28 9.21 -15.60
CA ASP A 101 1.68 10.62 -15.43
C ASP A 101 2.66 11.10 -16.51
N GLY A 102 3.04 10.23 -17.45
CA GLY A 102 3.90 10.57 -18.59
C GLY A 102 5.35 10.87 -18.20
N LEU A 103 5.79 10.47 -17.00
CA LEU A 103 7.16 10.69 -16.50
C LEU A 103 8.23 9.84 -17.23
N ASP A 104 7.81 8.95 -18.14
CA ASP A 104 8.69 8.24 -19.08
C ASP A 104 8.88 9.00 -20.42
N ARG A 105 8.29 10.20 -20.61
CA ARG A 105 8.46 11.03 -21.81
C ARG A 105 9.51 12.14 -21.65
N GLU A 106 10.73 11.82 -21.24
CA GLU A 106 11.85 12.76 -21.44
C GLU A 106 13.12 11.99 -21.81
N ASN A 107 13.41 11.95 -23.13
CA ASN A 107 14.71 11.99 -23.81
C ASN A 107 14.69 11.24 -25.16
N ASP A 108 13.86 11.71 -26.11
CA ASP A 108 14.02 11.41 -27.55
C ASP A 108 13.98 12.73 -28.35
N ASP A 109 14.55 13.79 -27.80
CA ASP A 109 14.88 15.02 -28.56
C ASP A 109 16.41 15.07 -28.74
N GLU A 110 16.95 14.01 -29.34
CA GLU A 110 18.30 14.04 -29.91
C GLU A 110 18.22 14.80 -31.24
N GLY A 111 18.50 16.10 -31.14
CA GLY A 111 18.76 16.94 -32.29
C GLY A 111 19.94 16.40 -33.12
N TYR A 112 19.64 15.92 -34.33
CA TYR A 112 20.57 15.93 -35.46
C TYR A 112 19.75 16.08 -36.74
N GLU A 113 19.99 17.19 -37.44
CA GLU A 113 20.12 17.35 -38.90
C GLU A 113 19.52 18.67 -39.39
N LEU A 114 20.42 19.63 -39.68
CA LEU A 114 20.47 20.35 -40.95
C LEU A 114 21.81 21.10 -41.11
#